data_AF-A0A7S0U357-F1
#
_entry.id   AF-A0A7S0U357-F1
#
_cell.length_a   1.000
_cell.length_b   1.000
_cell.length_c   1.000
_cell.angle_alpha   90.00
_cell.angle_beta   90.00
_cell.angle_gamma   90.00
#
_symmetry.space_group_name_H-M   'P 1'
#
loop_
_entity.id
_entity.type
_entity.pdbx_description
1 polymer ?
#
loop_
_entity_poly.entity_id
_entity_poly.type
_entity_poly.pdbx_seq_one_letter_code
_entity_poly.pdbx_strand_id
1 'polypeptide(L)'
;QQIPGILAKKQLEGLRWLQETRQRIQNARVRHKDGPLTLEGSLADCSPVGFSRDSLLKNGDLTCQVEEVNLELARRVLDLLQKDGWEDVCSKEGIQIQRRSAQDVATGRFPTGVGPAKFGEKAARQVSCVKASGEIEAPMSRVYHLFLSNDYVLQYNQFCSEIQDVGWLDKSTKISWASSKSMGPFAPRDFVTRSHYRILRDGSLLLSTMSEAGLPCT
;
A
#
# COMPACT_ATOMS: atom_id res chain seq x y z
N GLN A 1 29.92 -24.96 -6.89
CA GLN A 1 30.36 -23.68 -7.48
C GLN A 1 29.55 -23.41 -8.75
N GLN A 2 28.37 -22.80 -8.65
CA GLN A 2 27.54 -22.38 -9.80
C GLN A 2 26.49 -21.34 -9.33
N ILE A 3 26.83 -20.06 -9.13
CA ILE A 3 25.82 -19.02 -8.88
C ILE A 3 26.19 -17.57 -9.35
N PRO A 4 26.86 -17.32 -10.49
CA PRO A 4 26.86 -15.95 -11.06
C PRO A 4 25.66 -15.66 -11.99
N GLY A 5 25.22 -16.64 -12.79
CA GLY A 5 24.24 -16.41 -13.86
C GLY A 5 22.79 -16.20 -13.41
N ILE A 6 22.38 -16.82 -12.30
CA ILE A 6 20.99 -16.75 -11.80
C ILE A 6 20.69 -15.35 -11.23
N LEU A 7 21.66 -14.72 -10.58
CA LEU A 7 21.49 -13.39 -9.99
C LEU A 7 21.34 -12.31 -11.07
N ALA A 8 22.14 -12.38 -12.13
CA ALA A 8 22.08 -11.44 -13.25
C ALA A 8 20.74 -11.53 -14.00
N LYS A 9 20.20 -12.74 -14.20
CA LYS A 9 18.91 -12.94 -14.86
C LYS A 9 17.75 -12.33 -14.05
N LYS A 10 17.75 -12.52 -12.72
CA LYS A 10 16.73 -11.93 -11.81
C LYS A 10 16.76 -10.39 -11.84
N GLN A 11 17.94 -9.79 -11.90
CA GLN A 11 18.08 -8.34 -12.01
C GLN A 11 17.52 -7.79 -13.34
N LEU A 12 17.79 -8.49 -14.45
CA LEU A 12 17.30 -8.12 -15.78
C LEU A 12 15.76 -8.23 -15.90
N GLU A 13 15.17 -9.30 -15.36
CA GLU A 13 13.71 -9.48 -15.35
C GLU A 13 13.01 -8.40 -14.51
N GLY A 14 13.58 -8.05 -13.35
CA GLY A 14 13.13 -6.92 -12.55
C GLY A 14 13.16 -5.62 -13.36
N LEU A 15 14.31 -5.25 -13.95
CA LEU A 15 14.46 -4.02 -14.73
C LEU A 15 13.47 -3.92 -15.91
N ARG A 16 13.22 -5.03 -16.61
CA ARG A 16 12.24 -5.05 -17.70
C ARG A 16 10.82 -4.80 -17.18
N TRP A 17 10.43 -5.47 -16.10
CA TRP A 17 9.14 -5.24 -15.46
C TRP A 17 8.99 -3.79 -14.98
N LEU A 18 10.06 -3.18 -14.48
CA LEU A 18 10.08 -1.76 -14.08
C LEU A 18 9.83 -0.84 -15.28
N GLN A 19 10.47 -1.10 -16.41
CA GLN A 19 10.25 -0.33 -17.64
C GLN A 19 8.82 -0.51 -18.15
N GLU A 20 8.29 -1.73 -18.16
CA GLU A 20 6.91 -2.00 -18.56
C GLU A 20 5.90 -1.32 -17.63
N THR A 21 6.17 -1.32 -16.32
CA THR A 21 5.33 -0.63 -15.33
C THR A 21 5.38 0.89 -15.50
N ARG A 22 6.58 1.47 -15.66
CA ARG A 22 6.74 2.90 -15.98
C ARG A 22 6.03 3.27 -17.28
N GLN A 23 6.14 2.45 -18.32
CA GLN A 23 5.44 2.67 -19.58
C GLN A 23 3.92 2.57 -19.41
N ARG A 24 3.42 1.64 -18.59
CA ARG A 24 1.98 1.52 -18.27
C ARG A 24 1.47 2.74 -17.51
N ILE A 25 2.22 3.23 -16.52
CA ILE A 25 1.90 4.46 -15.77
C ILE A 25 1.86 5.65 -16.74
N GLN A 26 2.88 5.78 -17.59
CA GLN A 26 2.95 6.86 -18.57
C GLN A 26 1.80 6.81 -19.59
N ASN A 27 1.44 5.62 -20.08
CA ASN A 27 0.34 5.44 -21.02
C ASN A 27 -1.03 5.72 -20.37
N ALA A 28 -1.20 5.41 -19.09
CA ALA A 28 -2.44 5.68 -18.35
C ALA A 28 -2.64 7.17 -18.09
N ARG A 29 -1.57 7.92 -17.77
CA ARG A 29 -1.59 9.39 -17.65
C ARG A 29 -2.13 10.10 -18.90
N VAL A 30 -1.92 9.51 -20.08
CA VAL A 30 -2.45 10.06 -21.34
C VAL A 30 -3.96 9.85 -21.47
N ARG A 31 -4.52 8.75 -20.93
CA ARG A 31 -5.94 8.37 -21.10
C ARG A 31 -6.90 9.08 -20.15
N HIS A 32 -6.46 9.46 -18.96
CA HIS A 32 -7.34 10.07 -17.95
C HIS A 32 -7.76 11.52 -18.23
N LYS A 33 -7.37 12.10 -19.37
CA LYS A 33 -7.80 13.46 -19.75
C LYS A 33 -9.25 13.55 -20.23
N ASP A 34 -9.90 12.42 -20.55
CA ASP A 34 -11.18 12.43 -21.26
C ASP A 34 -12.28 11.63 -20.51
N GLY A 35 -13.07 12.28 -19.64
CA GLY A 35 -14.44 11.83 -19.30
C GLY A 35 -14.85 11.85 -17.81
N PRO A 36 -16.12 12.20 -17.49
CA PRO A 36 -16.68 12.13 -16.14
C PRO A 36 -17.19 10.73 -15.77
N LEU A 37 -17.01 10.32 -14.51
CA LEU A 37 -17.49 9.06 -13.93
C LEU A 37 -18.87 9.23 -13.27
N THR A 38 -19.83 8.36 -13.59
CA THR A 38 -21.17 8.29 -12.96
C THR A 38 -21.30 7.06 -12.06
N LEU A 39 -22.12 7.18 -11.01
CA LEU A 39 -22.03 6.43 -9.74
C LEU A 39 -23.16 5.42 -9.51
N GLU A 40 -23.67 4.76 -10.57
CA GLU A 40 -24.73 3.75 -10.44
C GLU A 40 -24.22 2.36 -10.85
N GLY A 41 -23.83 1.55 -9.85
CA GLY A 41 -23.42 0.16 -10.04
C GLY A 41 -23.84 -0.70 -8.85
N SER A 42 -24.58 -1.78 -9.13
CA SER A 42 -25.13 -2.75 -8.17
C SER A 42 -24.03 -3.53 -7.43
N LEU A 43 -24.17 -3.64 -6.10
CA LEU A 43 -23.27 -4.33 -5.16
C LEU A 43 -23.26 -5.87 -5.29
N ALA A 44 -24.09 -6.47 -6.15
CA ALA A 44 -24.26 -7.92 -6.22
C ALA A 44 -23.10 -8.65 -6.93
N ASP A 45 -22.19 -7.92 -7.58
CA ASP A 45 -21.07 -8.49 -8.32
C ASP A 45 -19.82 -7.64 -8.08
N CYS A 46 -19.29 -7.65 -6.86
CA CYS A 46 -18.07 -6.94 -6.46
C CYS A 46 -16.78 -7.55 -7.05
N SER A 47 -16.84 -8.02 -8.31
CA SER A 47 -15.66 -8.22 -9.12
C SER A 47 -15.25 -6.84 -9.65
N PRO A 48 -14.06 -6.30 -9.30
CA PRO A 48 -13.66 -4.96 -9.71
C PRO A 48 -13.75 -4.81 -11.23
N VAL A 49 -14.66 -3.95 -11.68
CA VAL A 49 -14.89 -3.68 -13.11
C VAL A 49 -13.68 -2.90 -13.64
N GLY A 50 -12.96 -3.48 -14.59
CA GLY A 50 -11.86 -2.79 -15.31
C GLY A 50 -10.47 -3.43 -15.17
N PHE A 51 -10.27 -4.37 -14.25
CA PHE A 51 -9.06 -5.20 -14.20
C PHE A 51 -9.45 -6.66 -13.96
N SER A 52 -9.19 -7.52 -14.95
CA SER A 52 -9.39 -8.95 -14.77
C SER A 52 -8.43 -9.44 -13.67
N ARG A 53 -9.01 -10.01 -12.60
CA ARG A 53 -8.29 -10.78 -11.57
C ARG A 53 -7.40 -11.87 -12.16
N ASP A 54 -7.60 -12.24 -13.42
CA ASP A 54 -6.86 -13.29 -14.11
C ASP A 54 -5.46 -12.83 -14.56
N SER A 55 -5.18 -11.51 -14.54
CA SER A 55 -3.85 -10.96 -14.81
C SER A 55 -3.02 -10.82 -13.53
N LEU A 56 -2.93 -11.91 -12.76
CA LEU A 56 -1.95 -12.03 -11.66
C LEU A 56 -0.53 -11.77 -12.20
N LEU A 57 0.30 -11.14 -11.39
CA LEU A 57 1.73 -11.00 -11.65
C LEU A 57 2.39 -12.39 -11.53
N LYS A 58 2.28 -13.22 -12.58
CA LYS A 58 2.68 -14.64 -12.59
C LYS A 58 4.21 -14.87 -12.64
N ASN A 59 5.04 -13.83 -12.59
CA ASN A 59 6.47 -13.94 -12.84
C ASN A 59 7.31 -13.59 -11.60
N GLY A 60 7.89 -14.60 -10.95
CA GLY A 60 9.12 -14.47 -10.16
C GLY A 60 9.08 -14.90 -8.69
N ASP A 61 10.24 -14.78 -8.01
CA ASP A 61 10.41 -15.02 -6.57
C ASP A 61 9.40 -14.26 -5.69
N LEU A 62 8.86 -13.13 -6.19
CA LEU A 62 7.91 -12.28 -5.49
C LEU A 62 6.63 -13.04 -5.12
N THR A 63 6.10 -13.89 -6.02
CA THR A 63 4.89 -14.69 -5.74
C THR A 63 5.11 -15.75 -4.65
N CYS A 64 6.33 -16.30 -4.55
CA CYS A 64 6.64 -17.33 -3.56
C CYS A 64 6.71 -16.79 -2.12
N GLN A 65 6.89 -15.47 -1.96
CA GLN A 65 7.03 -14.81 -0.66
C GLN A 65 5.77 -14.03 -0.24
N VAL A 66 4.71 -13.99 -1.07
CA VAL A 66 3.54 -13.13 -0.82
C VAL A 66 2.90 -13.47 0.51
N GLU A 67 2.60 -14.74 0.74
CA GLU A 67 1.95 -15.19 1.97
C GLU A 67 2.80 -14.93 3.21
N GLU A 68 4.10 -15.27 3.18
CA GLU A 68 5.02 -15.03 4.29
C GLU A 68 5.11 -13.53 4.61
N VAL A 69 5.29 -12.69 3.60
CA VAL A 69 5.38 -11.23 3.76
C VAL A 69 4.08 -10.66 4.32
N ASN A 70 2.93 -11.10 3.80
CA ASN A 70 1.62 -10.66 4.23
C ASN A 70 1.30 -11.09 5.67
N LEU A 71 1.66 -12.32 6.05
CA LEU A 71 1.45 -12.85 7.39
C LEU A 71 2.28 -12.07 8.42
N GLU A 72 3.55 -11.84 8.13
CA GLU A 72 4.44 -11.06 8.99
C GLU A 72 4.00 -9.60 9.07
N LEU A 73 3.57 -8.99 7.96
CA LEU A 73 3.04 -7.63 7.96
C LEU A 73 1.78 -7.53 8.84
N ALA A 74 0.83 -8.44 8.69
CA ALA A 74 -0.37 -8.49 9.50
C ALA A 74 -0.04 -8.67 11.00
N ARG A 75 0.88 -9.59 11.32
CA ARG A 75 1.36 -9.81 12.69
C ARG A 75 1.95 -8.53 13.29
N ARG A 76 2.84 -7.85 12.56
CA ARG A 76 3.45 -6.60 13.03
C ARG A 76 2.45 -5.48 13.28
N VAL A 77 1.43 -5.34 12.42
CA VAL A 77 0.37 -4.35 12.62
C VAL A 77 -0.42 -4.66 13.88
N LEU A 78 -0.81 -5.92 14.08
CA LEU A 78 -1.55 -6.34 15.28
C LEU A 78 -0.73 -6.18 16.55
N ASP A 79 0.53 -6.62 16.54
CA ASP A 79 1.46 -6.44 17.66
C ASP A 79 1.66 -4.96 17.98
N LEU A 80 1.75 -4.09 16.95
CA LEU A 80 1.91 -2.65 17.13
C LEU A 80 0.71 -2.02 17.83
N LEU A 81 -0.50 -2.45 17.49
CA LEU A 81 -1.75 -1.95 18.05
C LEU A 81 -1.94 -2.34 19.52
N GLN A 82 -1.40 -3.47 19.94
CA GLN A 82 -1.49 -3.98 21.31
C GLN A 82 -0.45 -3.37 22.27
N LYS A 83 0.55 -2.66 21.75
CA LYS A 83 1.61 -2.06 22.57
C LYS A 83 1.13 -0.81 23.30
N ASP A 84 1.64 -0.63 24.52
CA ASP A 84 1.43 0.56 25.35
C ASP A 84 2.17 1.80 24.84
N GLY A 85 1.97 2.95 25.49
CA GLY A 85 2.69 4.20 25.23
C GLY A 85 2.05 5.11 24.18
N TRP A 86 0.78 4.87 23.83
CA TRP A 86 0.01 5.78 22.99
C TRP A 86 -0.34 7.06 23.75
N GLU A 87 0.06 8.20 23.19
CA GLU A 87 -0.27 9.54 23.68
C GLU A 87 -1.37 10.13 22.80
N ASP A 88 -2.41 10.71 23.42
CA ASP A 88 -3.40 11.48 22.68
C ASP A 88 -2.77 12.74 22.07
N VAL A 89 -3.02 12.96 20.78
CA VAL A 89 -2.55 14.14 20.04
C VAL A 89 -3.68 15.13 19.89
N CYS A 90 -4.80 14.67 19.33
CA CYS A 90 -5.99 15.49 19.15
C CYS A 90 -7.23 14.62 18.95
N SER A 91 -8.40 15.22 19.15
CA SER A 91 -9.69 14.62 18.79
C SER A 91 -10.54 15.66 18.08
N LYS A 92 -11.12 15.29 16.93
CA LYS A 92 -11.97 16.17 16.13
C LYS A 92 -12.98 15.34 15.35
N GLU A 93 -14.25 15.76 15.34
CA GLU A 93 -15.31 15.15 14.52
C GLU A 93 -15.43 13.62 14.73
N GLY A 94 -15.32 13.17 15.99
CA GLY A 94 -15.41 11.74 16.33
C GLY A 94 -14.16 10.92 15.97
N ILE A 95 -13.10 11.56 15.47
CA ILE A 95 -11.81 10.92 15.19
C ILE A 95 -10.83 11.25 16.31
N GLN A 96 -10.30 10.22 16.96
CA GLN A 96 -9.22 10.30 17.94
C GLN A 96 -7.88 9.97 17.28
N ILE A 97 -6.90 10.87 17.43
CA ILE A 97 -5.54 10.69 16.94
C ILE A 97 -4.61 10.49 18.12
N GLN A 98 -3.85 9.39 18.07
CA GLN A 98 -2.83 9.04 19.05
C GLN A 98 -1.48 8.85 18.36
N ARG A 99 -0.39 9.06 19.10
CA ARG A 99 0.97 8.82 18.61
C ARG A 99 1.77 7.98 19.61
N ARG A 100 2.76 7.26 19.11
CA ARG A 100 3.79 6.58 19.92
C ARG A 100 5.15 6.73 19.25
N SER A 101 6.21 6.80 20.04
CA SER A 101 7.58 6.59 19.55
C SER A 101 7.70 5.27 18.78
N ALA A 102 8.34 5.30 17.60
CA ALA A 102 8.58 4.10 16.79
C ALA A 102 9.94 3.43 17.08
N GLN A 103 10.62 3.78 18.18
CA GLN A 103 11.96 3.28 18.50
C GLN A 103 12.01 1.76 18.70
N ASP A 104 10.91 1.18 19.18
CA ASP A 104 10.75 -0.24 19.42
C ASP A 104 10.09 -0.98 18.25
N VAL A 105 9.69 -0.23 17.21
CA VAL A 105 9.22 -0.79 15.95
C VAL A 105 10.48 -1.10 15.16
N ALA A 106 10.78 -2.39 15.03
CA ALA A 106 11.92 -2.82 14.25
C ALA A 106 11.80 -2.25 12.82
N THR A 107 12.54 -1.17 12.55
CA THR A 107 12.79 -0.61 11.22
C THR A 107 13.81 -1.48 10.48
N GLY A 108 13.70 -2.79 10.67
CA GLY A 108 14.53 -3.80 10.06
C GLY A 108 13.83 -4.34 8.83
N ARG A 109 14.47 -4.08 7.67
CA ARG A 109 14.57 -4.94 6.48
C ARG A 109 13.59 -6.12 6.45
N PHE A 110 12.31 -5.84 6.25
CA PHE A 110 11.34 -6.88 5.93
C PHE A 110 10.37 -6.43 4.83
N PRO A 111 10.48 -6.99 3.61
CA PRO A 111 11.62 -7.77 3.13
C PRO A 111 12.89 -6.91 3.15
N THR A 112 14.04 -7.56 3.01
CA THR A 112 15.38 -6.93 3.05
C THR A 112 15.45 -5.61 2.27
N GLY A 113 15.37 -4.45 2.94
CA GLY A 113 15.47 -3.12 2.30
C GLY A 113 14.23 -2.22 2.42
N VAL A 114 13.12 -2.70 3.00
CA VAL A 114 11.95 -1.86 3.34
C VAL A 114 12.04 -1.44 4.81
N GLY A 115 11.92 -0.14 5.05
CA GLY A 115 12.17 0.53 6.33
C GLY A 115 13.06 1.75 6.10
N PRO A 116 13.03 2.77 6.97
CA PRO A 116 13.90 3.94 6.84
C PRO A 116 15.35 3.47 6.68
N ALA A 117 15.86 3.54 5.46
CA ALA A 117 17.16 3.02 5.08
C ALA A 117 18.23 3.74 5.89
N LYS A 118 18.81 3.08 6.91
CA LYS A 118 19.91 3.60 7.73
C LYS A 118 19.82 5.11 7.98
N PHE A 119 18.63 5.61 8.30
CA PHE A 119 18.54 6.93 8.89
C PHE A 119 19.34 6.81 10.18
N GLY A 120 20.44 7.57 10.31
CA GLY A 120 21.34 7.44 11.46
C GLY A 120 20.54 7.48 12.76
N GLU A 121 21.08 6.95 13.87
CA GLU A 121 20.34 6.78 15.14
C GLU A 121 19.46 8.00 15.53
N LYS A 122 19.93 9.22 15.21
CA LYS A 122 19.17 10.46 15.39
C LYS A 122 17.84 10.51 14.64
N ALA A 123 17.80 10.11 13.37
CA ALA A 123 16.60 10.13 12.55
C ALA A 123 15.67 8.94 12.84
N ALA A 124 16.20 7.79 13.27
CA ALA A 124 15.38 6.70 13.81
C ALA A 124 14.59 7.12 15.07
N ARG A 125 15.20 7.98 15.93
CA ARG A 125 14.52 8.55 17.10
C ARG A 125 13.40 9.53 16.76
N GLN A 126 13.32 10.02 15.52
CA GLN A 126 12.31 11.00 15.11
C GLN A 126 11.07 10.39 14.45
N VAL A 127 11.08 9.08 14.18
CA VAL A 127 9.91 8.41 13.59
C VAL A 127 8.90 8.11 14.70
N SER A 128 7.64 8.45 14.44
CA SER A 128 6.50 8.14 15.31
C SER A 128 5.49 7.27 14.56
N CYS A 129 4.87 6.34 15.28
CA CYS A 129 3.66 5.68 14.83
C CYS A 129 2.47 6.56 15.16
N VAL A 130 1.54 6.68 14.21
CA VAL A 130 0.29 7.42 14.39
C VAL A 130 -0.86 6.44 14.25
N LYS A 131 -1.82 6.53 15.17
CA LYS A 131 -3.06 5.75 15.17
C LYS A 131 -4.23 6.73 15.10
N ALA A 132 -5.15 6.48 14.19
CA ALA A 132 -6.41 7.19 14.09
C ALA A 132 -7.54 6.18 14.32
N SER A 133 -8.51 6.53 15.15
CA SER A 133 -9.69 5.71 15.41
C SER A 133 -10.95 6.57 15.33
N GLY A 134 -12.01 6.01 14.78
CA GLY A 134 -13.31 6.67 14.65
C GLY A 134 -14.35 5.67 14.17
N GLU A 135 -15.61 6.08 14.17
CA GLU A 135 -16.74 5.27 13.72
C GLU A 135 -17.18 5.73 12.33
N ILE A 136 -17.47 4.76 11.47
CA ILE A 136 -18.03 5.00 10.14
C ILE A 136 -19.39 4.32 10.10
N GLU A 137 -20.45 5.09 9.90
CA GLU A 137 -21.82 4.59 9.74
C GLU A 137 -22.01 3.97 8.35
N ALA A 138 -21.38 2.83 8.12
CA ALA A 138 -21.48 2.09 6.87
C ALA A 138 -21.26 0.59 7.09
N PRO A 139 -21.89 -0.29 6.28
CA PRO A 139 -21.57 -1.70 6.28
C PRO A 139 -20.08 -1.94 5.97
N MET A 140 -19.47 -2.93 6.65
CA MET A 140 -18.06 -3.29 6.46
C MET A 140 -17.71 -3.56 4.99
N SER A 141 -18.62 -4.17 4.22
CA SER A 141 -18.43 -4.44 2.79
C SER A 141 -18.26 -3.16 1.96
N ARG A 142 -18.97 -2.08 2.32
CA ARG A 142 -18.85 -0.79 1.65
C ARG A 142 -17.54 -0.10 2.01
N VAL A 143 -17.15 -0.13 3.28
CA VAL A 143 -15.86 0.38 3.74
C VAL A 143 -14.71 -0.38 3.07
N TYR A 144 -14.82 -1.70 2.99
CA TYR A 144 -13.84 -2.54 2.30
C TYR A 144 -13.71 -2.18 0.82
N HIS A 145 -14.81 -1.94 0.13
CA HIS A 145 -14.81 -1.57 -1.29
C HIS A 145 -14.04 -0.27 -1.57
N LEU A 146 -14.09 0.71 -0.65
CA LEU A 146 -13.32 1.95 -0.75
C LEU A 146 -11.80 1.73 -0.79
N PHE A 147 -11.30 0.65 -0.19
CA PHE A 147 -9.88 0.31 -0.19
C PHE A 147 -9.47 -0.63 -1.34
N LEU A 148 -10.44 -1.31 -1.96
CA LEU A 148 -10.20 -2.15 -3.12
C LEU A 148 -10.14 -1.31 -4.40
N SER A 149 -11.09 -0.40 -4.57
CA SER A 149 -11.20 0.44 -5.76
C SER A 149 -10.46 1.76 -5.60
N ASN A 150 -9.85 2.24 -6.68
CA ASN A 150 -9.24 3.57 -6.74
C ASN A 150 -10.25 4.68 -7.07
N ASP A 151 -11.48 4.33 -7.48
CA ASP A 151 -12.48 5.28 -8.03
C ASP A 151 -12.85 6.39 -7.05
N TYR A 152 -12.71 6.13 -5.75
CA TYR A 152 -13.14 7.03 -4.68
C TYR A 152 -11.97 7.71 -3.96
N VAL A 153 -10.73 7.29 -4.22
CA VAL A 153 -9.55 7.76 -3.46
C VAL A 153 -9.40 9.27 -3.55
N LEU A 154 -9.61 9.85 -4.73
CA LEU A 154 -9.52 11.30 -4.93
C LEU A 154 -10.64 12.09 -4.26
N GLN A 155 -11.76 11.44 -3.91
CA GLN A 155 -12.89 12.09 -3.23
C GLN A 155 -12.61 12.30 -1.75
N TYR A 156 -11.97 11.33 -1.08
CA TYR A 156 -11.70 11.41 0.36
C TYR A 156 -10.25 11.77 0.71
N ASN A 157 -9.29 11.56 -0.19
CA ASN A 157 -7.88 11.88 0.04
C ASN A 157 -7.47 13.11 -0.78
N GLN A 158 -7.69 14.29 -0.20
CA GLN A 158 -7.33 15.56 -0.84
C GLN A 158 -5.83 15.69 -1.20
N PHE A 159 -4.96 14.91 -0.57
CA PHE A 159 -3.51 14.92 -0.80
C PHE A 159 -3.07 13.96 -1.90
N CYS A 160 -3.93 13.05 -2.35
CA CYS A 160 -3.67 12.21 -3.51
C CYS A 160 -3.92 13.02 -4.79
N SER A 161 -2.93 13.03 -5.68
CA SER A 161 -3.04 13.63 -7.02
C SER A 161 -3.46 12.57 -8.04
N GLU A 162 -2.80 11.41 -7.99
CA GLU A 162 -3.02 10.30 -8.92
C GLU A 162 -2.88 8.98 -8.14
N ILE A 163 -3.64 7.96 -8.54
CA ILE A 163 -3.48 6.60 -8.04
C ILE A 163 -3.82 5.60 -9.15
N GLN A 164 -3.06 4.51 -9.22
CA GLN A 164 -3.23 3.48 -10.22
C GLN A 164 -2.88 2.10 -9.67
N ASP A 165 -3.64 1.10 -10.09
CA ASP A 165 -3.29 -0.30 -9.85
C ASP A 165 -2.19 -0.73 -10.82
N VAL A 166 -1.07 -1.15 -10.25
CA VAL A 166 0.07 -1.70 -10.99
C VAL A 166 -0.19 -3.17 -11.33
N GLY A 167 -0.79 -3.90 -10.39
CA GLY A 167 -1.16 -5.30 -10.57
C GLY A 167 -1.54 -5.99 -9.28
N TRP A 168 -1.85 -7.28 -9.38
CA TRP A 168 -2.23 -8.13 -8.25
C TRP A 168 -1.20 -9.24 -8.06
N LEU A 169 -0.76 -9.45 -6.82
CA LEU A 169 0.14 -10.54 -6.44
C LEU A 169 -0.64 -11.83 -6.15
N ASP A 170 -1.82 -11.70 -5.53
CA ASP A 170 -2.78 -12.79 -5.33
C ASP A 170 -4.22 -12.23 -5.27
N LYS A 171 -5.21 -13.04 -4.88
CA LYS A 171 -6.64 -12.62 -4.81
C LYS A 171 -6.92 -11.55 -3.73
N SER A 172 -6.00 -11.38 -2.80
CA SER A 172 -6.08 -10.57 -1.59
C SER A 172 -4.90 -9.59 -1.44
N THR A 173 -4.06 -9.44 -2.46
CA THR A 173 -2.89 -8.57 -2.42
C THR A 173 -2.72 -7.83 -3.73
N LYS A 174 -2.77 -6.50 -3.64
CA LYS A 174 -2.67 -5.54 -4.74
C LYS A 174 -1.41 -4.70 -4.59
N ILE A 175 -0.81 -4.34 -5.72
CA ILE A 175 0.22 -3.30 -5.82
C ILE A 175 -0.39 -2.08 -6.49
N SER A 176 -0.28 -0.93 -5.83
CA SER A 176 -0.71 0.37 -6.36
C SER A 176 0.44 1.35 -6.38
N TRP A 177 0.47 2.22 -7.39
CA TRP A 177 1.29 3.42 -7.42
C TRP A 177 0.38 4.62 -7.13
N ALA A 178 0.84 5.57 -6.32
CA ALA A 178 0.13 6.82 -6.05
C ALA A 178 1.10 8.00 -5.99
N SER A 179 0.66 9.16 -6.45
CA SER A 179 1.39 10.43 -6.36
C SER A 179 0.67 11.40 -5.45
N SER A 180 1.40 12.08 -4.57
CA SER A 180 0.85 13.13 -3.73
C SER A 180 0.85 14.49 -4.43
N LYS A 181 -0.05 15.38 -4.05
CA LYS A 181 0.05 16.80 -4.39
C LYS A 181 1.25 17.44 -3.69
N SER A 182 1.72 18.57 -4.21
CA SER A 182 2.66 19.44 -3.49
C SER A 182 1.99 19.98 -2.23
N MET A 183 2.70 19.96 -1.10
CA MET A 183 2.20 20.47 0.18
C MET A 183 3.14 21.57 0.68
N GLY A 184 2.81 22.83 0.40
CA GLY A 184 3.68 23.97 0.74
C GLY A 184 5.07 23.82 0.12
N PRO A 185 6.16 23.83 0.92
CA PRO A 185 7.53 23.67 0.41
C PRO A 185 7.89 22.21 0.04
N PHE A 186 7.00 21.25 0.29
CA PHE A 186 7.25 19.84 0.00
C PHE A 186 6.84 19.49 -1.44
N ALA A 187 7.81 19.00 -2.20
CA ALA A 187 7.57 18.46 -3.54
C ALA A 187 6.61 17.24 -3.50
N PRO A 188 5.88 16.97 -4.60
CA PRO A 188 5.14 15.74 -4.79
C PRO A 188 6.00 14.51 -4.48
N ARG A 189 5.38 13.47 -3.92
CA ARG A 189 6.04 12.19 -3.67
C ARG A 189 5.25 11.06 -4.32
N ASP A 190 6.01 10.11 -4.86
CA ASP A 190 5.46 8.88 -5.37
C ASP A 190 5.62 7.74 -4.38
N PHE A 191 4.59 6.90 -4.31
CA PHE A 191 4.50 5.76 -3.42
C PHE A 191 4.13 4.53 -4.24
N VAL A 192 4.89 3.45 -4.07
CA VAL A 192 4.46 2.13 -4.54
C VAL A 192 4.14 1.29 -3.32
N THR A 193 2.89 0.88 -3.23
CA THR A 193 2.32 0.29 -2.02
C THR A 193 1.77 -1.09 -2.33
N ARG A 194 2.23 -2.08 -1.56
CA ARG A 194 1.55 -3.37 -1.42
C ARG A 194 0.44 -3.22 -0.40
N SER A 195 -0.76 -3.64 -0.77
CA SER A 195 -1.94 -3.66 0.10
C SER A 195 -2.46 -5.08 0.19
N HIS A 196 -2.55 -5.63 1.40
CA HIS A 196 -3.06 -6.97 1.67
C HIS A 196 -4.30 -6.92 2.58
N TYR A 197 -5.31 -7.73 2.24
CA TYR A 197 -6.59 -7.79 2.95
C TYR A 197 -6.79 -9.19 3.55
N ARG A 198 -7.25 -9.27 4.79
CA ARG A 198 -7.65 -10.55 5.41
C ARG A 198 -8.75 -10.36 6.45
N ILE A 199 -9.62 -11.35 6.57
CA ILE A 199 -10.58 -11.45 7.67
C ILE A 199 -9.91 -12.19 8.83
N LEU A 200 -10.01 -11.64 10.05
CA LEU A 200 -9.49 -12.25 11.26
C LEU A 200 -10.52 -13.22 11.88
N ARG A 201 -10.12 -13.96 12.92
CA ARG A 201 -10.97 -14.97 13.56
C ARG A 201 -12.24 -14.39 14.20
N ASP A 202 -12.19 -13.14 14.62
CA ASP A 202 -13.31 -12.40 15.22
C ASP A 202 -14.23 -11.76 14.16
N GLY A 203 -13.96 -11.98 12.87
CA GLY A 203 -14.73 -11.39 11.77
C GLY A 203 -14.30 -9.97 11.38
N SER A 204 -13.34 -9.37 12.08
CA SER A 204 -12.79 -8.07 11.68
C SER A 204 -12.01 -8.18 10.37
N LEU A 205 -12.01 -7.09 9.59
CA LEU A 205 -11.22 -6.97 8.37
C LEU A 205 -9.93 -6.20 8.66
N LEU A 206 -8.78 -6.82 8.38
CA LEU A 206 -7.48 -6.18 8.44
C LEU A 206 -6.99 -5.84 7.04
N LEU A 207 -6.75 -4.54 6.80
CA LEU A 207 -5.99 -4.03 5.66
C LEU A 207 -4.60 -3.66 6.16
N SER A 208 -3.58 -4.34 5.64
CA SER A 208 -2.19 -4.04 5.93
C SER A 208 -1.49 -3.53 4.68
N THR A 209 -0.75 -2.43 4.80
CA THR A 209 -0.02 -1.85 3.67
C THR A 209 1.46 -1.69 3.99
N MET A 210 2.28 -1.74 2.96
CA MET A 210 3.70 -1.44 3.07
C MET A 210 4.23 -0.88 1.76
N SER A 211 5.31 -0.11 1.83
CA SER A 211 6.05 0.30 0.64
C SER A 211 6.75 -0.91 0.02
N GLU A 212 6.56 -1.10 -1.28
CA GLU A 212 7.24 -2.18 -2.01
C GLU A 212 8.62 -1.70 -2.45
N ALA A 213 9.68 -2.17 -1.78
CA ALA A 213 11.05 -1.84 -2.19
C ALA A 213 11.39 -2.48 -3.53
N GLY A 214 12.25 -1.81 -4.29
CA GLY A 214 12.71 -2.29 -5.60
C GLY A 214 11.81 -1.86 -6.75
N LEU A 215 10.66 -1.26 -6.47
CA LEU A 215 9.85 -0.58 -7.48
C LEU A 215 10.19 0.91 -7.49
N PRO A 216 10.57 1.50 -8.64
CA PRO A 216 11.01 2.87 -8.69
C PRO A 216 9.83 3.79 -8.44
N CYS A 217 9.92 4.57 -7.37
CA CYS A 217 9.27 5.87 -7.32
C CYS A 217 9.94 6.77 -8.36
N THR A 218 9.15 7.53 -9.13
CA THR A 218 9.68 8.49 -10.12
C THR A 218 10.17 9.77 -9.48
#